data_AF-A4ZUN6-F1
#
_entry.id   AF-A4ZUN6-F1
#
_cell.length_a   1.000
_cell.length_b   1.000
_cell.length_c   1.000
_cell.angle_alpha   90.00
_cell.angle_beta   90.00
_cell.angle_gamma   90.00
#
_symmetry.space_group_name_H-M   'P 1'
#
loop_
_entity.id
_entity.type
_entity.pdbx_description
1 polymer ?
#
loop_
_entity_poly.entity_id
_entity_poly.type
_entity_poly.pdbx_seq_one_letter_code
_entity_poly.pdbx_strand_id
1 'polypeptide(L)'
;HPHPEHPFMVTEPGEVARGKKNGLDYLFHLYELCRDFLIQVQNLAKDSGDKCPTKVTNQVFRYAKKAGATYINKPKMRHYVGR
;
A
#
# COMPACT_ATOMS: atom_id res chain seq x y z
N HIS A 1 14.12 8.53 -11.81
CA HIS A 1 13.84 7.28 -11.06
C HIS A 1 13.57 7.66 -9.60
N PRO A 2 12.43 7.30 -8.98
CA PRO A 2 12.30 7.54 -7.56
C PRO A 2 13.36 6.68 -6.85
N HIS A 3 14.00 7.27 -5.85
CA HIS A 3 15.04 6.59 -5.07
C HIS A 3 14.50 5.27 -4.50
N PRO A 4 15.36 4.22 -4.37
CA PRO A 4 14.97 2.99 -3.72
C PRO A 4 14.44 3.27 -2.31
N GLU A 5 13.28 2.72 -1.98
CA GLU A 5 12.79 2.80 -0.61
C GLU A 5 13.77 2.16 0.37
N HIS A 6 13.81 2.71 1.57
CA HIS A 6 14.57 2.13 2.66
C HIS A 6 14.01 0.75 3.05
N PRO A 7 14.88 -0.21 3.39
CA PRO A 7 14.42 -1.53 3.81
C PRO A 7 13.71 -1.43 5.18
N PHE A 8 12.78 -2.34 5.42
CA PHE A 8 12.11 -2.45 6.70
C PHE A 8 13.01 -3.11 7.76
N MET A 9 12.82 -2.73 9.02
CA MET A 9 13.38 -3.38 10.18
C MET A 9 12.29 -3.60 11.22
N VAL A 10 12.49 -4.57 12.10
CA VAL A 10 11.62 -4.77 13.26
C VAL A 10 11.75 -3.57 14.18
N THR A 11 10.62 -3.03 14.60
CA THR A 11 10.49 -1.93 15.57
C THR A 11 9.39 -2.30 16.55
N GLU A 12 9.50 -1.85 17.79
CA GLU A 12 8.39 -1.92 18.75
C GLU A 12 7.21 -1.04 18.29
N PRO A 13 5.98 -1.29 18.76
CA PRO A 13 4.85 -0.41 18.48
C PRO A 13 5.13 1.03 18.91
N GLY A 14 4.98 1.97 17.98
CA GLY A 14 5.28 3.40 18.18
C GLY A 14 6.76 3.77 18.04
N GLU A 15 7.67 2.81 17.84
CA GLU A 15 9.09 3.10 17.67
C GLU A 15 9.40 3.58 16.24
N VAL A 16 10.05 4.75 16.15
CA VAL A 16 10.55 5.29 14.89
C VAL A 16 11.88 4.64 14.53
N ALA A 17 11.94 4.00 13.36
CA ALA A 17 13.18 3.42 12.83
C ALA A 17 14.29 4.48 12.68
N ARG A 18 15.52 4.12 13.04
CA ARG A 18 16.69 5.00 12.95
C ARG A 18 17.48 4.78 11.66
N GLY A 19 18.07 5.85 11.15
CA GLY A 19 18.88 5.82 9.93
C GLY A 19 18.04 5.67 8.65
N LYS A 20 18.65 5.13 7.58
CA LYS A 20 17.99 4.90 6.28
C LYS A 20 17.16 3.61 6.29
N LYS A 21 16.18 3.52 7.19
CA LYS A 21 15.33 2.34 7.47
C LYS A 21 13.87 2.75 7.67
N ASN A 22 12.94 1.83 7.41
CA ASN A 22 11.51 1.98 7.69
C ASN A 22 11.10 1.07 8.85
N GLY A 23 10.24 1.54 9.75
CA GLY A 23 9.67 0.74 10.84
C GLY A 23 8.44 -0.07 10.41
N LEU A 24 7.99 -0.99 11.28
CA LEU A 24 6.83 -1.84 11.00
C LEU A 24 5.51 -1.07 11.04
N ASP A 25 5.39 -0.03 11.86
CA ASP A 25 4.19 0.83 11.87
C ASP A 25 3.98 1.50 10.51
N TYR A 26 5.06 1.92 9.85
CA TYR A 26 4.95 2.44 8.49
C TYR A 26 4.48 1.35 7.51
N LEU A 27 4.96 0.11 7.65
CA LEU A 27 4.47 -1.00 6.82
C LEU A 27 2.96 -1.23 7.04
N PHE A 28 2.47 -1.21 8.28
CA PHE A 28 1.04 -1.33 8.58
C PHE A 28 0.23 -0.17 8.00
N HIS A 29 0.74 1.05 8.10
CA HIS A 29 0.13 2.22 7.46
C HIS A 29 0.00 2.05 5.93
N LEU A 30 0.97 1.41 5.26
CA LEU A 30 0.84 1.11 3.82
C LEU A 30 -0.32 0.14 3.51
N TYR A 31 -0.65 -0.79 4.41
CA TYR A 31 -1.83 -1.65 4.26
C TYR A 31 -3.13 -0.86 4.44
N GLU A 32 -3.19 0.05 5.41
CA GLU A 32 -4.32 0.96 5.59
C GLU A 32 -4.55 1.81 4.34
N LEU A 33 -3.49 2.40 3.78
CA LEU A 33 -3.58 3.14 2.52
C LEU A 33 -4.07 2.25 1.37
N CYS A 34 -3.65 0.98 1.29
CA CYS A 34 -4.17 0.06 0.27
C CYS A 34 -5.67 -0.21 0.43
N ARG A 35 -6.17 -0.24 1.67
CA ARG A 35 -7.60 -0.36 1.96
C ARG A 35 -8.35 0.89 1.51
N ASP A 36 -7.81 2.08 1.77
CA ASP A 36 -8.43 3.33 1.34
C ASP A 36 -8.48 3.44 -0.19
N PHE A 37 -7.41 3.05 -0.88
CA PHE A 37 -7.42 2.96 -2.34
C PHE A 37 -8.39 1.91 -2.87
N LEU A 38 -8.55 0.77 -2.19
CA LEU A 38 -9.57 -0.20 -2.54
C LEU A 38 -10.97 0.42 -2.46
N ILE A 39 -11.28 1.14 -1.38
CA ILE A 39 -12.57 1.83 -1.21
C ILE A 39 -12.81 2.85 -2.33
N GLN A 40 -11.80 3.65 -2.68
CA GLN A 40 -11.91 4.60 -3.80
C GLN A 40 -12.19 3.89 -5.13
N VAL A 41 -11.46 2.81 -5.43
CA VAL A 41 -11.71 2.01 -6.65
C VAL A 41 -13.10 1.37 -6.63
N GLN A 42 -13.57 0.90 -5.48
CA GLN A 42 -14.92 0.37 -5.32
C GLN A 42 -15.99 1.41 -5.60
N ASN A 43 -15.83 2.65 -5.11
CA ASN A 43 -16.77 3.73 -5.37
C ASN A 43 -16.79 4.09 -6.86
N LEU A 44 -15.62 4.23 -7.48
CA LEU A 44 -15.53 4.48 -8.92
C LEU A 44 -16.19 3.37 -9.76
N ALA A 45 -16.01 2.10 -9.37
CA ALA A 45 -16.64 0.97 -10.06
C ALA A 45 -18.17 0.95 -9.89
N LYS A 46 -18.68 1.35 -8.71
CA LYS A 46 -20.13 1.49 -8.49
C LYS A 46 -20.71 2.59 -9.38
N ASP A 47 -20.05 3.74 -9.46
CA ASP A 47 -20.51 4.89 -10.24
C ASP A 47 -20.48 4.60 -11.75
N SER A 48 -19.52 3.78 -12.23
CA SER A 48 -19.44 3.37 -13.64
C SER A 48 -20.30 2.16 -14.00
N GLY A 49 -20.89 1.47 -13.02
CA GLY A 49 -21.60 0.20 -13.24
C GLY A 49 -20.68 -1.01 -13.51
N ASP A 50 -19.37 -0.87 -13.25
CA ASP A 50 -18.39 -1.94 -13.42
C ASP A 50 -18.40 -2.94 -12.25
N LYS A 51 -17.79 -4.11 -12.48
CA LYS A 51 -17.57 -5.10 -11.43
C LYS A 51 -16.69 -4.53 -10.31
N CYS A 52 -17.30 -4.35 -9.14
CA CYS A 52 -16.65 -3.85 -7.93
C CYS A 52 -15.63 -4.87 -7.34
N PRO A 53 -14.36 -4.50 -7.10
CA PRO A 53 -13.38 -5.41 -6.51
C PRO A 53 -13.62 -5.59 -5.00
N THR A 54 -13.45 -6.80 -4.47
CA THR A 54 -13.58 -7.09 -3.03
C THR A 54 -12.26 -7.28 -2.29
N LYS A 55 -11.14 -7.31 -3.02
CA LYS A 55 -9.77 -7.45 -2.49
C LYS A 55 -8.86 -6.44 -3.17
N VAL A 56 -7.67 -6.21 -2.61
CA VAL A 56 -6.63 -5.40 -3.25
C VAL A 56 -6.16 -6.10 -4.54
N THR A 57 -6.56 -5.58 -5.70
CA THR A 57 -6.21 -6.13 -7.03
C THR A 57 -5.11 -5.29 -7.69
N ASN A 58 -4.65 -5.72 -8.88
CA ASN A 58 -3.73 -4.91 -9.71
C ASN A 58 -4.31 -3.51 -10.03
N GLN A 59 -5.63 -3.37 -10.14
CA GLN A 59 -6.27 -2.08 -10.38
C GLN A 59 -6.04 -1.10 -9.23
N VAL A 60 -6.10 -1.58 -7.98
CA VAL A 60 -5.82 -0.78 -6.79
C VAL A 60 -4.37 -0.25 -6.81
N PHE A 61 -3.39 -1.12 -7.11
CA PHE A 61 -1.99 -0.68 -7.22
C PHE A 61 -1.75 0.33 -8.35
N ARG A 62 -2.43 0.17 -9.49
CA ARG A 62 -2.35 1.14 -10.60
C ARG A 62 -2.99 2.48 -10.20
N TYR A 63 -4.12 2.44 -9.50
CA TYR A 63 -4.80 3.63 -9.02
C TYR A 63 -3.94 4.38 -7.99
N ALA A 64 -3.37 3.69 -7.00
CA ALA A 64 -2.46 4.28 -6.02
C ALA A 64 -1.27 5.00 -6.70
N LYS A 65 -0.65 4.35 -7.70
CA LYS A 65 0.42 4.97 -8.50
C LYS A 65 -0.05 6.23 -9.22
N LYS A 66 -1.24 6.23 -9.82
CA LYS A 66 -1.83 7.39 -10.49
C LYS A 66 -2.13 8.53 -9.50
N ALA A 67 -2.50 8.20 -8.26
CA ALA A 67 -2.75 9.14 -7.18
C ALA A 67 -1.46 9.64 -6.48
N GLY A 68 -0.27 9.33 -7.00
CA GLY A 68 1.02 9.78 -6.46
C GLY A 68 1.62 8.91 -5.36
N ALA A 69 0.92 7.86 -4.90
CA ALA A 69 1.42 6.92 -3.90
C ALA A 69 2.34 5.85 -4.52
N THR A 70 3.41 6.28 -5.21
CA THR A 70 4.34 5.39 -5.93
C THR A 70 5.11 4.44 -5.03
N TYR A 71 5.17 4.74 -3.73
CA TYR A 71 5.75 3.89 -2.71
C TYR A 71 4.93 2.61 -2.47
N ILE A 72 3.61 2.62 -2.72
CA ILE A 72 2.79 1.40 -2.62
C ILE A 72 2.97 0.54 -3.88
N ASN A 73 3.46 -0.69 -3.73
CA ASN A 73 3.67 -1.61 -4.85
C ASN A 73 3.33 -3.06 -4.51
N LYS A 74 2.84 -3.79 -5.52
CA LYS A 74 2.36 -5.17 -5.38
C LYS A 74 3.42 -6.14 -4.83
N PRO A 75 4.68 -6.16 -5.34
CA PRO A 75 5.71 -7.05 -4.80
C PRO A 75 5.92 -6.86 -3.29
N LYS A 76 6.07 -5.61 -2.83
CA LYS A 76 6.24 -5.28 -1.41
C LYS A 76 5.04 -5.73 -0.58
N MET A 77 3.82 -5.32 -0.94
CA MET A 77 2.63 -5.64 -0.14
C MET A 77 2.35 -7.14 -0.06
N ARG A 78 2.74 -7.91 -1.08
CA ARG A 78 2.63 -9.39 -1.07
C ARG A 78 3.73 -10.07 -0.27
N HIS A 79 4.90 -9.45 -0.14
CA HIS A 79 6.01 -10.03 0.61
C HIS A 79 5.70 -10.12 2.10
N TYR A 80 5.00 -9.10 2.63
CA TYR A 80 4.69 -8.99 4.06
C TYR A 80 3.29 -9.45 4.45
N VAL A 81 2.45 -9.87 3.50
CA VAL A 81 1.20 -10.54 3.82
C VAL A 81 1.54 -12.01 4.08
N GLY A 82 1.35 -12.47 5.31
CA GLY A 82 1.63 -13.87 5.69
C GLY A 82 0.95 -14.84 4.71
N ARG A 83 1.61 -15.97 4.44
CA ARG A 83 0.96 -17.08 3.73
C ARG A 83 -0.02 -17.78 4.65
#